data_AF-A0A833ASM3-F1
#
_entry.id   AF-A0A833ASM3-F1
#
_cell.length_a   1.000
_cell.length_b   1.000
_cell.length_c   1.000
_cell.angle_alpha   90.00
_cell.angle_beta   90.00
_cell.angle_gamma   90.00
#
_symmetry.space_group_name_H-M   'P 1'
#
loop_
_entity.id
_entity.type
_entity.pdbx_description
1 polymer ?
#
loop_
_entity_poly.entity_id
_entity_poly.type
_entity_poly.pdbx_seq_one_letter_code
_entity_poly.pdbx_strand_id
1 'polypeptide(L)'
;MLKKIIECVPNFSEGRDLNVIKQITDTIESVQGVRLLDVDPGESTNRTVVTFVGEPGPVKEAAFRAVKRAADLIDMSKHKGEHARFGATDVCPFIPVVNATMDECAEVARVVGKRIGDELDIPVYLYENAASKPERQNLATVRAGEYEGLKAKLAKPEWKPDFGPAQFNIKSGATAVGAREFLIAYNINLNTTDRRYANEIAYEIRERGRWKRVGNIEPFYYKGDVVYFEENSFPDGNSDFVAGSFDELAQFYQEKYGKDLYERYKTIGLDPENLTGRPVYKDGMFTHVKGIGWVVDDYHCAQISMNLTNYKITAPQDVLEAARELAVKRGIVITGSEVVGVVPYDAMQQAGQFYLKRMQKSTGLPVRDVVTTAVQAMGLNDVADFDIDKKVIGMPAQEGVLVNKKVTDFVDEVSRDTPAPGGGSIAALAGALGSALASMVVNLSIGKGEYDTRYDELCQTAERAQILKDELIRAVDADTEAFNEVIAGLRMAKDTAEQLAVRAKAIQDGYKSAAKVPLHTAERCRAVLDLCKIAVDIGNEAVMSDAGVGALMAYAGIQGAIHNVRINLPHTKDEAFVAEMKSKIGNMLAEAKELCEGIQARVERSL
;
A
#
# COMPACT_ATOMS: atom_id res chain seq x y z
N MET A 1 12.49 10.51 15.83
CA MET A 1 12.32 9.17 15.22
C MET A 1 11.15 9.26 14.26
N LEU A 2 11.23 8.64 13.09
CA LEU A 2 10.08 8.55 12.19
C LEU A 2 8.96 7.78 12.90
N LYS A 3 7.71 8.28 12.83
CA LYS A 3 6.56 7.61 13.45
C LYS A 3 6.35 6.25 12.79
N LYS A 4 6.08 5.24 13.61
CA LYS A 4 5.73 3.88 13.18
C LYS A 4 4.22 3.75 13.11
N ILE A 5 3.70 3.24 12.01
CA ILE A 5 2.27 2.99 11.85
C ILE A 5 2.06 1.50 11.58
N ILE A 6 1.21 0.90 12.41
CA ILE A 6 0.71 -0.46 12.27
C ILE A 6 -0.79 -0.36 11.98
N GLU A 7 -1.26 -1.17 11.04
CA GLU A 7 -2.68 -1.41 10.81
C GLU A 7 -3.12 -2.64 11.60
N CYS A 8 -4.31 -2.57 12.18
CA CYS A 8 -4.99 -3.73 12.75
C CYS A 8 -6.36 -3.89 12.08
N VAL A 9 -6.65 -5.13 11.66
CA VAL A 9 -7.86 -5.45 10.90
C VAL A 9 -8.68 -6.53 11.59
N PRO A 10 -9.22 -6.32 12.81
CA PRO A 10 -10.00 -7.35 13.48
C PRO A 10 -11.29 -7.67 12.72
N ASN A 11 -11.67 -8.93 12.79
CA ASN A 11 -12.79 -9.51 12.07
C ASN A 11 -13.79 -10.05 13.09
N PHE A 12 -14.93 -9.36 13.21
CA PHE A 12 -15.96 -9.66 14.18
C PHE A 12 -17.09 -10.47 13.55
N SER A 13 -17.56 -11.50 14.25
CA SER A 13 -18.68 -12.36 13.81
C SER A 13 -20.01 -11.68 14.11
N GLU A 14 -20.24 -10.53 13.47
CA GLU A 14 -21.48 -9.76 13.47
C GLU A 14 -21.49 -8.91 12.19
N GLY A 15 -22.57 -8.93 11.42
CA GLY A 15 -22.73 -8.14 10.19
C GLY A 15 -24.13 -7.57 9.98
N ARG A 16 -25.02 -7.70 10.98
CA ARG A 16 -26.44 -7.35 10.88
C ARG A 16 -26.85 -6.32 11.93
N ASP A 17 -26.42 -6.50 13.18
CA ASP A 17 -26.70 -5.55 14.26
C ASP A 17 -25.67 -4.41 14.25
N LEU A 18 -26.04 -3.32 13.57
CA LEU A 18 -25.24 -2.10 13.48
C LEU A 18 -24.96 -1.47 14.85
N ASN A 19 -25.80 -1.69 15.85
CA ASN A 19 -25.57 -1.16 17.20
C ASN A 19 -24.50 -1.98 17.95
N VAL A 20 -24.42 -3.28 17.73
CA VAL A 20 -23.29 -4.10 18.24
C VAL A 20 -21.99 -3.66 17.58
N ILE A 21 -22.00 -3.51 16.25
CA ILE A 21 -20.83 -3.06 15.47
C ILE A 21 -20.37 -1.69 15.98
N LYS A 22 -21.30 -0.74 16.10
CA LYS A 22 -21.00 0.61 16.57
C LYS A 22 -20.37 0.63 17.97
N GLN A 23 -20.85 -0.20 18.90
CA GLN A 23 -20.27 -0.27 20.24
C GLN A 23 -18.82 -0.80 20.25
N ILE A 24 -18.50 -1.72 19.32
CA ILE A 24 -17.13 -2.21 19.14
C ILE A 24 -16.25 -1.11 18.54
N THR A 25 -16.73 -0.38 17.53
CA THR A 25 -15.97 0.68 16.86
C THR A 25 -15.78 1.90 17.78
N ASP A 26 -16.79 2.31 18.53
CA ASP A 26 -16.70 3.38 19.54
C ASP A 26 -15.61 3.07 20.58
N THR A 27 -15.43 1.78 20.91
CA THR A 27 -14.37 1.33 21.82
C THR A 27 -12.99 1.53 21.21
N ILE A 28 -12.83 1.27 19.91
CA ILE A 28 -11.57 1.49 19.17
C ILE A 28 -11.27 2.99 19.12
N GLU A 29 -12.24 3.81 18.74
CA GLU A 29 -12.09 5.27 18.62
C GLU A 29 -11.80 5.96 19.97
N SER A 30 -12.22 5.35 21.08
CA SER A 30 -11.90 5.86 22.43
C SER A 30 -10.40 5.82 22.79
N VAL A 31 -9.58 5.07 22.04
CA VAL A 31 -8.15 4.94 22.30
C VAL A 31 -7.37 6.05 21.61
N GLN A 32 -6.78 6.95 22.41
CA GLN A 32 -5.95 8.04 21.90
C GLN A 32 -4.76 7.50 21.09
N GLY A 33 -4.55 8.07 19.91
CA GLY A 33 -3.47 7.66 19.00
C GLY A 33 -3.86 6.55 18.01
N VAL A 34 -5.14 6.15 17.99
CA VAL A 34 -5.73 5.29 16.96
C VAL A 34 -6.67 6.11 16.09
N ARG A 35 -6.68 5.79 14.79
CA ARG A 35 -7.66 6.30 13.82
C ARG A 35 -8.40 5.12 13.21
N LEU A 36 -9.72 5.07 13.40
CA LEU A 36 -10.60 4.17 12.67
C LEU A 36 -10.65 4.61 11.20
N LEU A 37 -10.37 3.70 10.28
CA LEU A 37 -10.31 3.98 8.85
C LEU A 37 -11.53 3.47 8.11
N ASP A 38 -11.95 2.24 8.39
CA ASP A 38 -13.04 1.60 7.67
C ASP A 38 -13.79 0.61 8.56
N VAL A 39 -15.08 0.45 8.29
CA VAL A 39 -15.98 -0.50 8.94
C VAL A 39 -16.85 -1.08 7.84
N ASP A 40 -16.62 -2.36 7.53
CA ASP A 40 -17.20 -3.03 6.38
C ASP A 40 -18.05 -4.23 6.84
N PRO A 41 -19.35 -4.01 7.14
CA PRO A 41 -20.27 -5.06 7.57
C PRO A 41 -20.88 -5.79 6.36
N GLY A 42 -20.78 -7.12 6.35
CA GLY A 42 -21.49 -7.96 5.39
C GLY A 42 -22.69 -8.67 6.02
N GLU A 43 -23.90 -8.37 5.55
CA GLU A 43 -25.14 -8.92 6.10
C GLU A 43 -25.24 -10.45 5.89
N SER A 44 -24.95 -10.90 4.66
CA SER A 44 -24.96 -12.32 4.25
C SER A 44 -23.81 -13.11 4.89
N THR A 45 -22.61 -12.52 4.92
CA THR A 45 -21.45 -13.14 5.58
C THR A 45 -21.58 -13.13 7.11
N ASN A 46 -22.46 -12.29 7.65
CA ASN A 46 -22.65 -12.00 9.07
C ASN A 46 -21.32 -11.74 9.79
N ARG A 47 -20.51 -10.88 9.18
CA ARG A 47 -19.15 -10.56 9.61
C ARG A 47 -18.86 -9.09 9.29
N THR A 48 -18.16 -8.43 10.19
CA THR A 48 -17.66 -7.08 9.98
C THR A 48 -16.15 -7.09 10.02
N VAL A 49 -15.55 -6.52 8.98
CA VAL A 49 -14.12 -6.22 8.94
C VAL A 49 -13.95 -4.78 9.41
N VAL A 50 -13.17 -4.59 10.46
CA VAL A 50 -12.88 -3.25 10.99
C VAL A 50 -11.41 -2.96 10.76
N THR A 51 -11.09 -1.78 10.26
CA THR A 51 -9.71 -1.36 9.97
C THR A 51 -9.38 -0.12 10.76
N PHE A 52 -8.28 -0.15 11.52
CA PHE A 52 -7.73 1.03 12.18
C PHE A 52 -6.22 1.04 12.18
N VAL A 53 -5.64 2.24 12.29
CA VAL A 53 -4.19 2.45 12.28
C VAL A 53 -3.74 3.29 13.47
N GLY A 54 -2.48 3.14 13.85
CA GLY A 54 -1.84 3.97 14.86
C GLY A 54 -0.43 3.48 15.18
N GLU A 55 0.17 4.08 16.21
CA GLU A 55 1.43 3.60 16.74
C GLU A 55 1.26 2.23 17.43
N PRO A 56 2.32 1.41 17.54
CA PRO A 56 2.22 0.06 18.10
C PRO A 56 1.57 0.00 19.49
N GLY A 57 1.82 0.99 20.36
CA GLY A 57 1.24 1.07 21.70
C GLY A 57 -0.29 1.22 21.69
N PRO A 58 -0.83 2.32 21.14
CA PRO A 58 -2.27 2.54 21.01
C PRO A 58 -2.99 1.40 20.26
N VAL A 59 -2.42 0.90 19.17
CA VAL A 59 -3.02 -0.19 18.37
C VAL A 59 -3.19 -1.47 19.18
N LYS A 60 -2.20 -1.85 20.00
CA LYS A 60 -2.31 -3.00 20.92
C LYS A 60 -3.50 -2.87 21.87
N GLU A 61 -3.67 -1.67 22.44
CA GLU A 61 -4.71 -1.41 23.43
C GLU A 61 -6.11 -1.39 22.80
N ALA A 62 -6.25 -0.74 21.63
CA ALA A 62 -7.51 -0.74 20.89
C ALA A 62 -7.93 -2.15 20.45
N ALA A 63 -7.00 -2.95 19.92
CA ALA A 63 -7.27 -4.33 19.52
C ALA A 63 -7.79 -5.17 20.69
N PHE A 64 -7.09 -5.14 21.84
CA PHE A 64 -7.51 -5.88 23.03
C PHE A 64 -8.89 -5.44 23.53
N ARG A 65 -9.13 -4.13 23.64
CA ARG A 65 -10.44 -3.60 24.10
C ARG A 65 -11.57 -3.96 23.15
N ALA A 66 -11.33 -3.94 21.84
CA ALA A 66 -12.30 -4.33 20.84
C ALA A 66 -12.66 -5.83 20.94
N VAL A 67 -11.66 -6.70 21.11
CA VAL A 67 -11.90 -8.14 21.33
C VAL A 67 -12.69 -8.38 22.61
N LYS A 68 -12.32 -7.71 23.71
CA LYS A 68 -13.08 -7.77 24.96
C LYS A 68 -14.53 -7.34 24.76
N ARG A 69 -14.76 -6.21 24.08
CA ARG A 69 -16.10 -5.70 23.82
C ARG A 69 -16.92 -6.64 22.93
N ALA A 70 -16.30 -7.22 21.91
CA ALA A 70 -16.93 -8.22 21.07
C ALA A 70 -17.32 -9.49 21.85
N ALA A 71 -16.46 -9.97 22.75
CA ALA A 71 -16.75 -11.10 23.63
C ALA A 71 -17.92 -10.82 24.61
N ASP A 72 -18.12 -9.55 25.00
CA ASP A 72 -19.25 -9.14 25.81
C ASP A 72 -20.57 -9.14 25.03
N LEU A 73 -20.54 -8.68 23.77
CA LEU A 73 -21.74 -8.41 22.96
C LEU A 73 -22.18 -9.57 22.08
N ILE A 74 -21.24 -10.37 21.56
CA ILE A 74 -21.51 -11.42 20.58
C ILE A 74 -21.61 -12.77 21.29
N ASP A 75 -22.66 -13.53 20.97
CA ASP A 75 -22.91 -14.89 21.45
C ASP A 75 -22.79 -15.88 20.29
N MET A 76 -21.62 -16.51 20.17
CA MET A 76 -21.31 -17.45 19.07
C MET A 76 -22.23 -18.66 19.01
N SER A 77 -22.88 -19.03 20.12
CA SER A 77 -23.84 -20.15 20.13
C SER A 77 -25.09 -19.87 19.28
N LYS A 78 -25.35 -18.59 18.97
CA LYS A 78 -26.46 -18.12 18.13
C LYS A 78 -26.00 -17.62 16.77
N HIS A 79 -24.69 -17.48 16.55
CA HIS A 79 -24.14 -16.93 15.32
C HIS A 79 -24.14 -17.95 14.17
N LYS A 80 -24.64 -17.51 13.01
CA LYS A 80 -24.51 -18.20 11.72
C LYS A 80 -24.25 -17.16 10.62
N GLY A 81 -23.37 -17.48 9.69
CA GLY A 81 -23.05 -16.67 8.52
C GLY A 81 -22.45 -17.54 7.42
N GLU A 82 -22.45 -17.06 6.18
CA GLU A 82 -21.90 -17.81 5.05
C GLU A 82 -20.37 -17.89 5.06
N HIS A 83 -19.71 -16.95 5.74
CA HIS A 83 -18.27 -16.95 5.87
C HIS A 83 -17.85 -17.82 7.05
N ALA A 84 -16.85 -18.66 6.83
CA ALA A 84 -16.31 -19.51 7.89
C ALA A 84 -15.87 -18.65 9.08
N ARG A 85 -16.06 -19.14 10.31
CA ARG A 85 -15.70 -18.44 11.54
C ARG A 85 -15.55 -19.40 12.71
N PHE A 86 -14.74 -19.04 13.70
CA PHE A 86 -14.64 -19.84 14.93
C PHE A 86 -14.67 -19.04 16.24
N GLY A 87 -14.89 -17.73 16.19
CA GLY A 87 -15.04 -16.91 17.41
C GLY A 87 -15.72 -15.57 17.19
N ALA A 88 -16.10 -14.92 18.29
CA ALA A 88 -16.72 -13.60 18.32
C ALA A 88 -15.81 -12.56 17.66
N THR A 89 -14.52 -12.63 17.98
CA THR A 89 -13.46 -12.15 17.09
C THR A 89 -12.79 -13.36 16.46
N ASP A 90 -12.98 -13.52 15.16
CA ASP A 90 -12.41 -14.63 14.40
C ASP A 90 -10.91 -14.42 14.18
N VAL A 91 -10.52 -13.28 13.61
CA VAL A 91 -9.11 -12.97 13.36
C VAL A 91 -8.77 -11.54 13.80
N CYS A 92 -7.58 -11.34 14.35
CA CYS A 92 -7.04 -10.04 14.72
C CYS A 92 -5.57 -9.93 14.24
N PRO A 93 -5.35 -9.51 12.99
CA PRO A 93 -4.03 -9.37 12.40
C PRO A 93 -3.44 -7.97 12.64
N PHE A 94 -2.11 -7.90 12.63
CA PHE A 94 -1.32 -6.68 12.62
C PHE A 94 -0.44 -6.62 11.37
N ILE A 95 -0.43 -5.47 10.70
CA ILE A 95 0.22 -5.28 9.41
C ILE A 95 1.16 -4.07 9.48
N PRO A 96 2.42 -4.19 9.03
CA PRO A 96 3.32 -3.04 8.96
C PRO A 96 2.88 -2.08 7.83
N VAL A 97 2.72 -0.79 8.15
CA VAL A 97 2.34 0.25 7.15
C VAL A 97 3.50 1.22 6.90
N VAL A 98 3.93 1.95 7.94
CA VAL A 98 4.98 2.98 7.81
C VAL A 98 6.04 2.76 8.87
N ASN A 99 7.30 2.56 8.45
CA ASN A 99 8.48 2.40 9.32
C ASN A 99 8.37 1.31 10.41
N ALA A 100 7.40 0.40 10.28
CA ALA A 100 7.23 -0.77 11.15
C ALA A 100 7.72 -2.02 10.41
N THR A 101 8.30 -2.96 11.14
CA THR A 101 8.73 -4.25 10.56
C THR A 101 7.70 -5.35 10.81
N MET A 102 7.79 -6.44 10.04
CA MET A 102 6.95 -7.62 10.27
C MET A 102 7.19 -8.22 11.66
N ASP A 103 8.44 -8.26 12.13
CA ASP A 103 8.80 -8.78 13.45
C ASP A 103 8.16 -7.96 14.59
N GLU A 104 8.11 -6.63 14.43
CA GLU A 104 7.43 -5.75 15.39
C GLU A 104 5.93 -6.01 15.43
N CYS A 105 5.31 -6.26 14.27
CA CYS A 105 3.90 -6.63 14.19
C CYS A 105 3.64 -8.02 14.79
N ALA A 106 4.54 -8.98 14.57
CA ALA A 106 4.45 -10.32 15.16
C ALA A 106 4.57 -10.25 16.70
N GLU A 107 5.43 -9.38 17.22
CA GLU A 107 5.53 -9.17 18.66
C GLU A 107 4.28 -8.50 19.25
N VAL A 108 3.73 -7.51 18.55
CA VAL A 108 2.42 -6.92 18.88
C VAL A 108 1.34 -8.00 18.94
N ALA A 109 1.28 -8.89 17.94
CA ALA A 109 0.34 -10.01 17.89
C ALA A 109 0.49 -10.95 19.09
N ARG A 110 1.73 -11.31 19.46
CA ARG A 110 1.99 -12.16 20.65
C ARG A 110 1.53 -11.50 21.94
N VAL A 111 1.83 -10.21 22.13
CA VAL A 111 1.41 -9.46 23.32
C VAL A 111 -0.10 -9.38 23.44
N VAL A 112 -0.80 -9.04 22.35
CA VAL A 112 -2.26 -8.96 22.35
C VAL A 112 -2.89 -10.34 22.54
N GLY A 113 -2.39 -11.36 21.84
CA GLY A 113 -2.86 -12.73 21.99
C GLY A 113 -2.70 -13.26 23.41
N LYS A 114 -1.57 -12.96 24.07
CA LYS A 114 -1.36 -13.32 25.48
C LYS A 114 -2.37 -12.64 26.40
N ARG A 115 -2.61 -11.33 26.23
CA ARG A 115 -3.62 -10.60 27.02
C ARG A 115 -5.02 -11.13 26.81
N ILE A 116 -5.42 -11.44 25.57
CA ILE A 116 -6.72 -12.05 25.28
C ILE A 116 -6.86 -13.39 26.02
N GLY A 117 -5.82 -14.25 25.95
CA GLY A 117 -5.84 -15.54 26.61
C GLY A 117 -5.88 -15.45 28.15
N ASP A 118 -5.05 -14.58 28.73
CA ASP A 118 -4.87 -14.47 30.18
C ASP A 118 -5.99 -13.68 30.87
N GLU A 119 -6.52 -12.63 30.22
CA GLU A 119 -7.49 -11.71 30.84
C GLU A 119 -8.95 -12.03 30.49
N LEU A 120 -9.21 -12.75 29.38
CA LEU A 120 -10.56 -13.03 28.88
C LEU A 120 -10.92 -14.53 28.86
N ASP A 121 -9.98 -15.42 29.21
CA ASP A 121 -10.16 -16.88 29.15
C ASP A 121 -10.61 -17.39 27.77
N ILE A 122 -10.11 -16.76 26.70
CA ILE A 122 -10.38 -17.16 25.32
C ILE A 122 -9.18 -17.97 24.79
N PRO A 123 -9.38 -19.17 24.20
CA PRO A 123 -8.32 -19.88 23.50
C PRO A 123 -7.79 -19.06 22.31
N VAL A 124 -6.48 -18.82 22.28
CA VAL A 124 -5.83 -18.04 21.21
C VAL A 124 -4.87 -18.89 20.41
N TYR A 125 -4.92 -18.76 19.09
CA TYR A 125 -3.96 -19.35 18.16
C TYR A 125 -3.18 -18.26 17.42
N LEU A 126 -1.85 -18.34 17.45
CA LEU A 126 -1.00 -17.47 16.66
C LEU A 126 -0.87 -18.01 15.24
N TYR A 127 -0.97 -17.13 14.24
CA TYR A 127 -0.91 -17.51 12.82
C TYR A 127 -0.02 -16.58 11.98
N GLU A 128 0.25 -16.97 10.73
CA GLU A 128 1.17 -16.30 9.79
C GLU A 128 2.55 -16.02 10.44
N ASN A 129 3.09 -14.81 10.36
CA ASN A 129 4.41 -14.46 10.88
C ASN A 129 4.48 -14.45 12.42
N ALA A 130 3.33 -14.55 13.10
CA ALA A 130 3.30 -14.74 14.56
C ALA A 130 3.21 -16.21 14.97
N ALA A 131 2.98 -17.13 14.02
CA ALA A 131 2.72 -18.54 14.31
C ALA A 131 3.83 -19.17 15.16
N SER A 132 3.43 -19.91 16.20
CA SER A 132 4.36 -20.64 17.07
C SER A 132 4.88 -21.94 16.46
N LYS A 133 4.21 -22.43 15.41
CA LYS A 133 4.50 -23.67 14.70
C LYS A 133 4.24 -23.52 13.20
N PRO A 134 4.98 -24.22 12.33
CA PRO A 134 4.78 -24.16 10.88
C PRO A 134 3.34 -24.48 10.45
N GLU A 135 2.70 -25.47 11.08
CA GLU A 135 1.34 -25.88 10.69
C GLU A 135 0.26 -24.81 10.98
N ARG A 136 0.57 -23.83 11.84
CA ARG A 136 -0.33 -22.72 12.21
C ARG A 136 -0.18 -21.48 11.34
N GLN A 137 0.80 -21.44 10.43
CA GLN A 137 0.98 -20.30 9.53
C GLN A 137 -0.30 -20.05 8.71
N ASN A 138 -0.90 -21.11 8.17
CA ASN A 138 -2.12 -21.00 7.37
C ASN A 138 -3.38 -20.86 8.24
N LEU A 139 -4.04 -19.71 8.13
CA LEU A 139 -5.29 -19.42 8.84
C LEU A 139 -6.39 -20.47 8.60
N ALA A 140 -6.51 -21.01 7.38
CA ALA A 140 -7.52 -22.02 7.08
C ALA A 140 -7.29 -23.32 7.86
N THR A 141 -6.03 -23.68 8.10
CA THR A 141 -5.65 -24.82 8.96
C THR A 141 -6.00 -24.54 10.42
N VAL A 142 -5.72 -23.32 10.89
CA VAL A 142 -6.09 -22.87 12.24
C VAL A 142 -7.61 -22.81 12.43
N ARG A 143 -8.38 -22.45 11.40
CA ARG A 143 -9.84 -22.35 11.45
C ARG A 143 -10.59 -23.61 10.99
N ALA A 144 -9.88 -24.67 10.62
CA ALA A 144 -10.49 -25.91 10.14
C ALA A 144 -11.47 -26.48 11.18
N GLY A 145 -12.70 -26.76 10.73
CA GLY A 145 -13.80 -27.21 11.57
C GLY A 145 -14.65 -26.09 12.17
N GLU A 146 -14.27 -24.82 11.99
CA GLU A 146 -15.03 -23.64 12.44
C GLU A 146 -15.36 -23.67 13.94
N TYR A 147 -16.37 -22.89 14.38
CA TYR A 147 -16.85 -22.87 15.76
C TYR A 147 -17.32 -24.24 16.24
N GLU A 148 -18.06 -24.98 15.40
CA GLU A 148 -18.66 -26.28 15.72
C GLU A 148 -17.60 -27.35 16.00
N GLY A 149 -16.44 -27.28 15.33
CA GLY A 149 -15.32 -28.19 15.50
C GLY A 149 -14.39 -27.87 16.66
N LEU A 150 -14.50 -26.68 17.28
CA LEU A 150 -13.55 -26.23 18.30
C LEU A 150 -13.47 -27.14 19.51
N LYS A 151 -14.60 -27.67 20.00
CA LYS A 151 -14.62 -28.56 21.18
C LYS A 151 -13.79 -29.82 20.93
N ALA A 152 -13.91 -30.43 19.75
CA ALA A 152 -13.13 -31.59 19.37
C ALA A 152 -11.66 -31.23 19.13
N LYS A 153 -11.40 -30.05 18.56
CA LYS A 153 -10.05 -29.53 18.32
C LYS A 153 -9.27 -29.28 19.61
N LEU A 154 -9.87 -28.60 20.59
CA LEU A 154 -9.23 -28.26 21.87
C LEU A 154 -8.94 -29.50 22.75
N ALA A 155 -9.65 -30.60 22.53
CA ALA A 155 -9.37 -31.88 23.20
C ALA A 155 -8.09 -32.57 22.69
N LYS A 156 -7.57 -32.16 21.53
CA LYS A 156 -6.39 -32.76 20.91
C LYS A 156 -5.10 -32.07 21.39
N PRO A 157 -4.11 -32.78 21.95
CA PRO A 157 -2.88 -32.19 22.48
C PRO A 157 -2.10 -31.35 21.45
N GLU A 158 -2.09 -31.77 20.19
CA GLU A 158 -1.42 -31.06 19.08
C GLU A 158 -2.02 -29.67 18.81
N TRP A 159 -3.30 -29.50 19.15
CA TRP A 159 -4.08 -28.27 18.98
C TRP A 159 -4.25 -27.48 20.28
N LYS A 160 -3.42 -27.73 21.31
CA LYS A 160 -3.35 -26.86 22.49
C LYS A 160 -3.13 -25.39 22.06
N PRO A 161 -3.95 -24.43 22.51
CA PRO A 161 -3.82 -23.02 22.11
C PRO A 161 -2.47 -22.44 22.57
N ASP A 162 -2.02 -21.38 21.89
CA ASP A 162 -0.79 -20.66 22.23
C ASP A 162 -0.93 -19.91 23.55
N PHE A 163 -2.09 -19.28 23.75
CA PHE A 163 -2.46 -18.58 24.97
C PHE A 163 -3.90 -18.90 25.39
N GLY A 164 -4.20 -18.69 26.66
CA GLY A 164 -5.51 -18.99 27.23
C GLY A 164 -5.74 -20.48 27.50
N PRO A 165 -6.90 -20.84 28.07
CA PRO A 165 -7.21 -22.20 28.46
C PRO A 165 -7.50 -23.10 27.25
N ALA A 166 -7.13 -24.37 27.32
CA ALA A 166 -7.56 -25.39 26.35
C ALA A 166 -9.01 -25.85 26.63
N GLN A 167 -9.92 -24.89 26.79
CA GLN A 167 -11.32 -25.11 27.15
C GLN A 167 -12.23 -24.43 26.14
N PHE A 168 -13.32 -25.11 25.78
CA PHE A 168 -14.27 -24.57 24.82
C PHE A 168 -15.08 -23.42 25.45
N ASN A 169 -14.80 -22.20 25.00
CA ASN A 169 -15.57 -21.02 25.39
C ASN A 169 -16.83 -20.92 24.51
N ILE A 170 -17.98 -21.29 25.07
CA ILE A 170 -19.25 -21.35 24.32
C ILE A 170 -19.64 -19.98 23.76
N LYS A 171 -19.44 -18.91 24.55
CA LYS A 171 -19.88 -17.57 24.16
C LYS A 171 -18.99 -16.96 23.08
N SER A 172 -17.68 -17.05 23.24
CA SER A 172 -16.72 -16.32 22.39
C SER A 172 -15.97 -17.19 21.39
N GLY A 173 -15.99 -18.51 21.52
CA GLY A 173 -15.22 -19.41 20.66
C GLY A 173 -13.72 -19.29 20.88
N ALA A 174 -12.94 -19.22 19.80
CA ALA A 174 -11.49 -19.01 19.81
C ALA A 174 -11.10 -17.83 18.91
N THR A 175 -9.95 -17.22 19.17
CA THR A 175 -9.45 -16.09 18.36
C THR A 175 -8.10 -16.41 17.75
N ALA A 176 -7.94 -16.17 16.44
CA ALA A 176 -6.64 -16.19 15.79
C ALA A 176 -6.01 -14.79 15.79
N VAL A 177 -4.76 -14.68 16.24
CA VAL A 177 -4.03 -13.41 16.30
C VAL A 177 -2.74 -13.56 15.52
N GLY A 178 -2.40 -12.61 14.65
CA GLY A 178 -1.25 -12.82 13.77
C GLY A 178 -0.63 -11.54 13.24
N ALA A 179 0.45 -11.71 12.49
CA ALA A 179 1.07 -10.65 11.73
C ALA A 179 1.28 -11.11 10.30
N ARG A 180 0.91 -10.27 9.34
CA ARG A 180 0.95 -10.62 7.92
C ARG A 180 1.24 -9.41 7.08
N GLU A 181 1.69 -9.66 5.86
CA GLU A 181 1.76 -8.63 4.82
C GLU A 181 0.38 -8.04 4.55
N PHE A 182 0.40 -6.83 3.98
CA PHE A 182 -0.82 -6.17 3.55
C PHE A 182 -1.57 -7.04 2.53
N LEU A 183 -2.85 -7.28 2.80
CA LEU A 183 -3.70 -8.11 1.97
C LEU A 183 -4.78 -7.22 1.38
N ILE A 184 -4.87 -7.20 0.05
CA ILE A 184 -5.95 -6.49 -0.64
C ILE A 184 -7.07 -7.51 -0.90
N ALA A 185 -8.21 -7.31 -0.26
CA ALA A 185 -9.43 -8.05 -0.57
C ALA A 185 -10.09 -7.37 -1.77
N TYR A 186 -10.08 -8.06 -2.90
CA TYR A 186 -10.41 -7.52 -4.21
C TYR A 186 -11.44 -8.43 -4.89
N ASN A 187 -12.63 -7.90 -5.13
CA ASN A 187 -13.71 -8.60 -5.80
C ASN A 187 -13.85 -8.09 -7.23
N ILE A 188 -14.09 -8.98 -8.19
CA ILE A 188 -14.33 -8.63 -9.60
C ILE A 188 -15.75 -9.03 -9.95
N ASN A 189 -16.54 -8.10 -10.47
CA ASN A 189 -17.98 -8.24 -10.69
C ASN A 189 -18.29 -8.78 -12.09
N LEU A 190 -19.21 -9.73 -12.18
CA LEU A 190 -19.66 -10.33 -13.44
C LEU A 190 -21.10 -9.94 -13.73
N ASN A 191 -21.44 -9.81 -15.01
CA ASN A 191 -22.81 -9.55 -15.49
C ASN A 191 -23.78 -10.75 -15.38
N THR A 192 -23.60 -11.64 -14.39
CA THR A 192 -24.37 -12.87 -14.22
C THR A 192 -24.45 -13.23 -12.74
N THR A 193 -25.50 -13.94 -12.32
CA THR A 193 -25.61 -14.53 -10.98
C THR A 193 -25.12 -15.99 -10.94
N ASP A 194 -24.64 -16.53 -12.07
CA ASP A 194 -24.15 -17.90 -12.10
C ASP A 194 -22.75 -18.02 -11.51
N ARG A 195 -22.72 -18.44 -10.24
CA ARG A 195 -21.50 -18.72 -9.47
C ARG A 195 -20.49 -19.64 -10.18
N ARG A 196 -20.94 -20.49 -11.10
CA ARG A 196 -20.03 -21.43 -11.80
C ARG A 196 -19.00 -20.68 -12.62
N TYR A 197 -19.40 -19.59 -13.27
CA TYR A 197 -18.52 -18.77 -14.09
C TYR A 197 -17.49 -18.03 -13.24
N ALA A 198 -17.91 -17.44 -12.13
CA ALA A 198 -16.99 -16.81 -11.19
C ALA A 198 -15.96 -17.81 -10.64
N ASN A 199 -16.39 -19.02 -10.25
CA ASN A 199 -15.46 -20.06 -9.80
C ASN A 199 -14.51 -20.52 -10.90
N GLU A 200 -15.01 -20.64 -12.13
CA GLU A 200 -14.20 -21.08 -13.25
C GLU A 200 -13.02 -20.13 -13.50
N ILE A 201 -13.27 -18.82 -13.48
CA ILE A 201 -12.24 -17.79 -13.64
C ILE A 201 -11.35 -17.72 -12.39
N ALA A 202 -11.94 -17.73 -11.18
CA ALA A 202 -11.20 -17.71 -9.92
C ALA A 202 -10.17 -18.85 -9.82
N TYR A 203 -10.53 -20.04 -10.27
CA TYR A 203 -9.67 -21.23 -10.18
C TYR A 203 -8.55 -21.23 -11.21
N GLU A 204 -8.71 -20.51 -12.32
CA GLU A 204 -7.63 -20.30 -13.30
C GLU A 204 -6.61 -19.28 -12.78
N ILE A 205 -7.07 -18.26 -12.04
CA ILE A 205 -6.24 -17.14 -11.58
C ILE A 205 -5.50 -17.48 -10.27
N ARG A 206 -6.19 -18.06 -9.29
CA ARG A 206 -5.64 -18.28 -7.94
C ARG A 206 -4.48 -19.26 -7.92
N GLU A 207 -3.54 -19.10 -6.99
CA GLU A 207 -2.31 -19.91 -6.87
C GLU A 207 -2.54 -21.42 -6.70
N ARG A 208 -3.58 -21.77 -5.94
CA ARG A 208 -3.99 -23.18 -5.76
C ARG A 208 -4.37 -23.83 -7.09
N GLY A 209 -4.76 -23.04 -8.09
CA GLY A 209 -5.23 -23.53 -9.37
C GLY A 209 -6.54 -24.31 -9.26
N ARG A 210 -6.63 -25.35 -10.10
CA ARG A 210 -7.84 -26.15 -10.31
C ARG A 210 -7.51 -27.61 -10.58
N TRP A 211 -8.51 -28.47 -10.54
CA TRP A 211 -8.34 -29.84 -11.02
C TRP A 211 -8.15 -29.86 -12.53
N LYS A 212 -7.17 -30.63 -12.99
CA LYS A 212 -6.95 -30.91 -14.41
C LYS A 212 -8.18 -31.61 -14.98
N ARG A 213 -8.61 -31.14 -16.15
CA ARG A 213 -9.67 -31.76 -16.96
C ARG A 213 -9.22 -31.92 -18.40
N VAL A 214 -9.79 -32.92 -19.06
CA VAL A 214 -9.56 -33.26 -20.48
C VAL A 214 -10.89 -33.41 -21.23
N GLY A 215 -10.83 -33.55 -22.55
CA GLY A 215 -12.03 -33.68 -23.39
C GLY A 215 -12.62 -32.30 -23.75
N ASN A 216 -13.91 -32.11 -23.48
CA ASN A 216 -14.63 -30.88 -23.86
C ASN A 216 -14.39 -29.75 -22.84
N ILE A 217 -13.22 -29.13 -22.90
CA ILE A 217 -12.79 -28.08 -21.94
C ILE A 217 -12.88 -26.65 -22.47
N GLU A 218 -13.19 -26.45 -23.76
CA GLU A 218 -13.26 -25.11 -24.37
C GLU A 218 -14.69 -24.78 -24.85
N PRO A 219 -15.20 -23.56 -24.58
CA PRO A 219 -14.62 -22.51 -23.75
C PRO A 219 -14.85 -22.71 -22.23
N PHE A 220 -15.57 -23.78 -21.86
CA PHE A 220 -16.03 -24.03 -20.49
C PHE A 220 -15.30 -25.24 -19.88
N TYR A 221 -14.23 -24.98 -19.13
CA TYR A 221 -13.32 -26.00 -18.63
C TYR A 221 -14.01 -26.98 -17.68
N TYR A 222 -15.05 -26.54 -16.96
CA TYR A 222 -15.81 -27.40 -16.03
C TYR A 222 -16.57 -28.55 -16.72
N LYS A 223 -16.75 -28.51 -18.04
CA LYS A 223 -17.45 -29.55 -18.81
C LYS A 223 -16.59 -30.77 -19.13
N GLY A 224 -15.26 -30.65 -19.03
CA GLY A 224 -14.35 -31.77 -19.26
C GLY A 224 -14.31 -32.74 -18.10
N ASP A 225 -13.75 -33.92 -18.33
CA ASP A 225 -13.62 -34.98 -17.32
C ASP A 225 -12.41 -34.74 -16.43
N VAL A 226 -12.58 -34.93 -15.12
CA VAL A 226 -11.49 -34.75 -14.14
C VAL A 226 -10.45 -35.84 -14.32
N VAL A 227 -9.18 -35.44 -14.36
CA VAL A 227 -8.05 -36.37 -14.38
C VAL A 227 -7.71 -36.74 -12.94
N TYR A 228 -7.59 -38.03 -12.67
CA TYR A 228 -7.21 -38.58 -11.37
C TYR A 228 -5.86 -39.27 -11.47
N PHE A 229 -5.16 -39.35 -10.35
CA PHE A 229 -4.02 -40.25 -10.21
C PHE A 229 -4.49 -41.70 -10.15
N GLU A 230 -3.81 -42.57 -10.89
CA GLU A 230 -4.06 -44.01 -10.91
C GLU A 230 -2.81 -44.76 -10.45
N GLU A 231 -2.92 -46.07 -10.23
CA GLU A 231 -1.77 -46.89 -9.85
C GLU A 231 -0.70 -46.86 -10.96
N ASN A 232 0.52 -46.44 -10.60
CA ASN A 232 1.65 -46.25 -11.53
C ASN A 232 1.40 -45.23 -12.67
N SER A 233 0.47 -44.28 -12.47
CA SER A 233 0.18 -43.22 -13.44
C SER A 233 0.11 -41.87 -12.73
N PHE A 234 1.08 -41.01 -13.04
CA PHE A 234 1.24 -39.69 -12.44
C PHE A 234 1.18 -38.60 -13.51
N PRO A 235 -0.03 -38.19 -13.94
CA PRO A 235 -0.19 -37.13 -14.93
C PRO A 235 0.28 -35.78 -14.42
N ASP A 236 0.98 -35.03 -15.27
CA ASP A 236 1.28 -33.63 -15.01
C ASP A 236 0.00 -32.77 -15.08
N GLY A 237 -0.11 -31.78 -14.20
CA GLY A 237 -1.24 -30.87 -14.14
C GLY A 237 -1.35 -29.93 -15.34
N ASN A 238 -0.22 -29.61 -15.98
CA ASN A 238 -0.07 -28.47 -16.87
C ASN A 238 0.22 -28.87 -18.33
N SER A 239 0.33 -30.17 -18.62
CA SER A 239 0.59 -30.72 -19.94
C SER A 239 0.11 -32.17 -20.04
N ASP A 240 0.26 -32.78 -21.21
CA ASP A 240 -0.16 -34.16 -21.47
C ASP A 240 0.86 -35.22 -21.01
N PHE A 241 1.94 -34.80 -20.34
CA PHE A 241 2.95 -35.71 -19.80
C PHE A 241 2.36 -36.57 -18.66
N VAL A 242 2.74 -37.85 -18.63
CA VAL A 242 2.35 -38.82 -17.59
C VAL A 242 3.60 -39.58 -17.19
N ALA A 243 3.98 -39.47 -15.92
CA ALA A 243 5.11 -40.19 -15.35
C ALA A 243 4.68 -41.55 -14.78
N GLY A 244 5.63 -42.48 -14.67
CA GLY A 244 5.43 -43.77 -14.00
C GLY A 244 5.56 -43.70 -12.48
N SER A 245 6.16 -42.64 -11.95
CA SER A 245 6.31 -42.39 -10.50
C SER A 245 6.16 -40.91 -10.16
N PHE A 246 5.88 -40.60 -8.89
CA PHE A 246 5.82 -39.21 -8.42
C PHE A 246 7.19 -38.52 -8.50
N ASP A 247 8.30 -39.24 -8.26
CA ASP A 247 9.66 -38.69 -8.39
C ASP A 247 9.98 -38.25 -9.83
N GLU A 248 9.62 -39.07 -10.81
CA GLU A 248 9.75 -38.72 -12.22
C GLU A 248 8.88 -37.52 -12.59
N LEU A 249 7.64 -37.46 -12.06
CA LEU A 249 6.78 -36.29 -12.25
C LEU A 249 7.38 -35.03 -11.63
N ALA A 250 7.91 -35.13 -10.40
CA ALA A 250 8.53 -34.01 -9.70
C ALA A 250 9.79 -33.51 -10.42
N GLN A 251 10.61 -34.41 -10.95
CA GLN A 251 11.77 -34.06 -11.77
C GLN A 251 11.34 -33.34 -13.06
N PHE A 252 10.37 -33.89 -13.79
CA PHE A 252 9.81 -33.24 -14.99
C PHE A 252 9.27 -31.85 -14.67
N TYR A 253 8.54 -31.71 -13.56
CA TYR A 253 7.93 -30.45 -13.14
C TYR A 253 9.01 -29.41 -12.78
N GLN A 254 10.08 -29.81 -12.10
CA GLN A 254 11.23 -28.95 -11.80
C GLN A 254 11.98 -28.53 -13.07
N GLU A 255 12.25 -29.46 -14.00
CA GLU A 255 12.97 -29.17 -15.25
C GLU A 255 12.16 -28.25 -16.18
N LYS A 256 10.85 -28.47 -16.28
CA LYS A 256 9.99 -27.73 -17.20
C LYS A 256 9.48 -26.40 -16.65
N TYR A 257 9.16 -26.34 -15.36
CA TYR A 257 8.52 -25.17 -14.74
C TYR A 257 9.38 -24.48 -13.69
N GLY A 258 10.53 -25.04 -13.32
CA GLY A 258 11.45 -24.45 -12.34
C GLY A 258 10.92 -24.43 -10.90
N LYS A 259 9.96 -25.29 -10.58
CA LYS A 259 9.23 -25.30 -9.29
C LYS A 259 9.30 -26.67 -8.62
N ASP A 260 9.24 -26.68 -7.30
CA ASP A 260 9.21 -27.91 -6.49
C ASP A 260 7.76 -28.45 -6.38
N LEU A 261 7.52 -29.63 -6.95
CA LEU A 261 6.20 -30.28 -6.92
C LEU A 261 5.86 -30.85 -5.53
N TYR A 262 6.85 -31.33 -4.78
CA TYR A 262 6.66 -31.85 -3.42
C TYR A 262 6.19 -30.74 -2.49
N GLU A 263 6.87 -29.60 -2.52
CA GLU A 263 6.49 -28.42 -1.73
C GLU A 263 5.09 -27.92 -2.12
N ARG A 264 4.83 -27.86 -3.44
CA ARG A 264 3.52 -27.47 -3.97
C ARG A 264 2.39 -28.37 -3.44
N TYR A 265 2.55 -29.68 -3.53
CA TYR A 265 1.51 -30.63 -3.15
C TYR A 265 1.25 -30.59 -1.64
N LYS A 266 2.31 -30.50 -0.83
CA LYS A 266 2.21 -30.26 0.62
C LYS A 266 1.43 -28.99 0.93
N THR A 267 1.72 -27.88 0.23
CA THR A 267 1.08 -26.57 0.45
C THR A 267 -0.42 -26.59 0.16
N ILE A 268 -0.87 -27.38 -0.82
CA ILE A 268 -2.30 -27.55 -1.14
C ILE A 268 -2.98 -28.70 -0.37
N GLY A 269 -2.27 -29.33 0.58
CA GLY A 269 -2.78 -30.39 1.44
C GLY A 269 -2.91 -31.75 0.75
N LEU A 270 -2.11 -32.01 -0.28
CA LEU A 270 -1.96 -33.32 -0.89
C LEU A 270 -0.73 -34.03 -0.32
N ASP A 271 -0.91 -35.31 -0.03
CA ASP A 271 0.16 -36.19 0.41
C ASP A 271 0.77 -36.89 -0.83
N PRO A 272 2.04 -36.61 -1.19
CA PRO A 272 2.71 -37.24 -2.33
C PRO A 272 2.75 -38.77 -2.27
N GLU A 273 2.70 -39.36 -1.07
CA GLU A 273 2.72 -40.81 -0.87
C GLU A 273 1.33 -41.45 -1.07
N ASN A 274 0.26 -40.65 -1.08
CA ASN A 274 -1.11 -41.13 -1.12
C ASN A 274 -1.99 -40.33 -2.09
N LEU A 275 -1.62 -40.43 -3.37
CA LEU A 275 -2.26 -39.70 -4.47
C LEU A 275 -3.32 -40.51 -5.23
N THR A 276 -3.26 -41.84 -5.24
CA THR A 276 -4.19 -42.66 -6.04
C THR A 276 -5.66 -42.33 -5.73
N GLY A 277 -6.46 -42.10 -6.77
CA GLY A 277 -7.86 -41.68 -6.66
C GLY A 277 -8.07 -40.20 -6.31
N ARG A 278 -7.00 -39.42 -6.09
CA ARG A 278 -7.07 -37.96 -5.93
C ARG A 278 -7.05 -37.27 -7.30
N PRO A 279 -7.71 -36.10 -7.43
CA PRO A 279 -7.65 -35.33 -8.66
C PRO A 279 -6.25 -34.71 -8.86
N VAL A 280 -5.79 -34.70 -10.11
CA VAL A 280 -4.56 -34.00 -10.53
C VAL A 280 -4.82 -32.50 -10.52
N TYR A 281 -3.87 -31.70 -10.04
CA TYR A 281 -4.01 -30.23 -10.00
C TYR A 281 -3.23 -29.56 -11.13
N LYS A 282 -3.94 -28.74 -11.90
CA LYS A 282 -3.40 -27.73 -12.82
C LYS A 282 -3.07 -26.45 -12.06
N ASP A 283 -1.98 -25.80 -12.41
CA ASP A 283 -1.52 -24.57 -11.78
C ASP A 283 -2.39 -23.37 -12.15
N GLY A 284 -2.49 -22.43 -11.20
CA GLY A 284 -3.05 -21.11 -11.46
C GLY A 284 -2.06 -20.19 -12.14
N MET A 285 -2.58 -19.11 -12.71
CA MET A 285 -1.80 -18.10 -13.43
C MET A 285 -0.91 -17.26 -12.50
N PHE A 286 -1.36 -17.01 -11.27
CA PHE A 286 -0.67 -16.12 -10.32
C PHE A 286 -0.29 -16.85 -9.03
N THR A 287 0.70 -16.30 -8.32
CA THR A 287 1.07 -16.71 -6.95
C THR A 287 0.65 -15.64 -5.95
N HIS A 288 0.61 -15.94 -4.66
CA HIS A 288 0.17 -14.99 -3.63
C HIS A 288 -1.26 -14.50 -3.80
N VAL A 289 -2.10 -15.32 -4.46
CA VAL A 289 -3.51 -15.01 -4.73
C VAL A 289 -4.37 -16.19 -4.32
N LYS A 290 -5.31 -15.93 -3.43
CA LYS A 290 -6.39 -16.86 -3.07
C LYS A 290 -7.68 -16.35 -3.70
N GLY A 291 -8.55 -17.24 -4.17
CA GLY A 291 -9.79 -16.80 -4.78
C GLY A 291 -10.86 -17.88 -4.88
N ILE A 292 -12.11 -17.41 -4.94
CA ILE A 292 -13.32 -18.22 -5.10
C ILE A 292 -14.41 -17.40 -5.80
N GLY A 293 -15.34 -18.08 -6.46
CA GLY A 293 -16.56 -17.45 -6.99
C GLY A 293 -17.72 -17.55 -6.00
N TRP A 294 -18.44 -16.45 -5.82
CA TRP A 294 -19.64 -16.37 -4.99
C TRP A 294 -20.70 -15.47 -5.64
N VAL A 295 -21.90 -15.42 -5.06
CA VAL A 295 -23.01 -14.57 -5.51
C VAL A 295 -23.30 -13.60 -4.38
N VAL A 296 -23.41 -12.31 -4.71
CA VAL A 296 -23.80 -11.28 -3.78
C VAL A 296 -25.23 -10.88 -4.12
N ASP A 297 -26.17 -11.30 -3.27
CA ASP A 297 -27.59 -11.09 -3.53
C ASP A 297 -27.94 -9.60 -3.58
N ASP A 298 -27.32 -8.77 -2.74
CA ASP A 298 -27.55 -7.32 -2.69
C ASP A 298 -27.16 -6.59 -3.98
N TYR A 299 -26.14 -7.09 -4.67
CA TYR A 299 -25.67 -6.54 -5.95
C TYR A 299 -26.27 -7.26 -7.16
N HIS A 300 -27.07 -8.31 -6.93
CA HIS A 300 -27.63 -9.18 -7.97
C HIS A 300 -26.60 -9.68 -8.99
N CYS A 301 -25.38 -9.96 -8.54
CA CYS A 301 -24.27 -10.36 -9.40
C CYS A 301 -23.40 -11.44 -8.73
N ALA A 302 -22.69 -12.20 -9.56
CA ALA A 302 -21.62 -13.08 -9.13
C ALA A 302 -20.30 -12.30 -9.12
N GLN A 303 -19.45 -12.62 -8.16
CA GLN A 303 -18.14 -12.01 -8.01
C GLN A 303 -17.05 -13.09 -7.98
N ILE A 304 -15.90 -12.76 -8.56
CA ILE A 304 -14.64 -13.44 -8.27
C ILE A 304 -14.07 -12.75 -7.04
N SER A 305 -14.22 -13.36 -5.87
CA SER A 305 -13.64 -12.81 -4.63
C SER A 305 -12.21 -13.28 -4.47
N MET A 306 -11.29 -12.33 -4.29
CA MET A 306 -9.85 -12.59 -4.27
C MET A 306 -9.17 -11.93 -3.09
N ASN A 307 -8.18 -12.61 -2.54
CA ASN A 307 -7.26 -12.08 -1.55
C ASN A 307 -5.87 -12.05 -2.17
N LEU A 308 -5.38 -10.86 -2.47
CA LEU A 308 -4.01 -10.61 -2.92
C LEU A 308 -3.14 -10.53 -1.67
N THR A 309 -2.51 -11.65 -1.32
CA THR A 309 -1.71 -11.79 -0.09
C THR A 309 -0.36 -11.07 -0.17
N ASN A 310 0.09 -10.74 -1.39
CA ASN A 310 1.22 -9.86 -1.62
C ASN A 310 1.06 -9.10 -2.95
N TYR A 311 0.53 -7.88 -2.87
CA TYR A 311 0.24 -7.05 -4.04
C TYR A 311 1.49 -6.59 -4.81
N LYS A 312 2.68 -6.69 -4.21
CA LYS A 312 3.96 -6.36 -4.85
C LYS A 312 4.44 -7.48 -5.78
N ILE A 313 3.93 -8.70 -5.61
CA ILE A 313 4.22 -9.85 -6.48
C ILE A 313 3.09 -10.04 -7.49
N THR A 314 1.83 -9.94 -7.06
CA THR A 314 0.68 -10.00 -7.95
C THR A 314 -0.24 -8.83 -7.69
N ALA A 315 -0.28 -7.91 -8.65
CA ALA A 315 -0.98 -6.65 -8.49
C ALA A 315 -2.47 -6.78 -8.89
N PRO A 316 -3.36 -5.93 -8.31
CA PRO A 316 -4.80 -5.98 -8.59
C PRO A 316 -5.15 -5.82 -10.08
N GLN A 317 -4.45 -4.92 -10.79
CA GLN A 317 -4.68 -4.66 -12.20
C GLN A 317 -4.34 -5.87 -13.08
N ASP A 318 -3.27 -6.61 -12.76
CA ASP A 318 -2.86 -7.78 -13.56
C ASP A 318 -3.90 -8.90 -13.45
N VAL A 319 -4.42 -9.09 -12.24
CA VAL A 319 -5.49 -10.05 -11.94
C VAL A 319 -6.80 -9.64 -12.62
N LEU A 320 -7.14 -8.36 -12.62
CA LEU A 320 -8.33 -7.85 -13.32
C LEU A 320 -8.24 -8.07 -14.84
N GLU A 321 -7.10 -7.74 -15.45
CA GLU A 321 -6.91 -7.93 -16.89
C GLU A 321 -6.95 -9.41 -17.28
N ALA A 322 -6.32 -10.29 -16.51
CA ALA A 322 -6.43 -11.74 -16.73
C ALA A 322 -7.88 -12.23 -16.59
N ALA A 323 -8.63 -11.73 -15.60
CA ALA A 323 -10.05 -12.05 -15.44
C ALA A 323 -10.88 -11.57 -16.64
N ARG A 324 -10.62 -10.35 -17.15
CA ARG A 324 -11.26 -9.81 -18.36
C ARG A 324 -11.02 -10.70 -19.57
N GLU A 325 -9.78 -11.11 -19.82
CA GLU A 325 -9.44 -12.02 -20.93
C GLU A 325 -10.12 -13.38 -20.80
N LEU A 326 -10.16 -13.95 -19.59
CA LEU A 326 -10.81 -15.24 -19.33
C LEU A 326 -12.34 -15.15 -19.46
N ALA A 327 -12.95 -14.03 -19.04
CA ALA A 327 -14.38 -13.78 -19.15
C ALA A 327 -14.82 -13.66 -20.62
N VAL A 328 -14.05 -12.95 -21.45
CA VAL A 328 -14.33 -12.76 -22.89
C VAL A 328 -14.44 -14.11 -23.61
N LYS A 329 -13.54 -15.06 -23.33
CA LYS A 329 -13.57 -16.41 -23.93
C LYS A 329 -14.89 -17.16 -23.68
N ARG A 330 -15.65 -16.76 -22.66
CA ARG A 330 -16.88 -17.39 -22.19
C ARG A 330 -18.13 -16.55 -22.45
N GLY A 331 -18.00 -15.40 -23.12
CA GLY A 331 -19.10 -14.47 -23.36
C GLY A 331 -19.60 -13.76 -22.10
N ILE A 332 -18.76 -13.67 -21.07
CA ILE A 332 -19.07 -12.99 -19.81
C ILE A 332 -18.46 -11.58 -19.86
N VAL A 333 -19.17 -10.61 -19.29
CA VAL A 333 -18.68 -9.24 -19.13
C VAL A 333 -18.28 -9.02 -17.67
N ILE A 334 -17.06 -8.55 -17.47
CA ILE A 334 -16.63 -7.96 -16.20
C ILE A 334 -17.16 -6.52 -16.15
N THR A 335 -18.05 -6.21 -15.21
CA THR A 335 -18.69 -4.89 -15.09
C THR A 335 -17.80 -3.89 -14.36
N GLY A 336 -17.02 -4.38 -13.40
CA GLY A 336 -16.09 -3.59 -12.61
C GLY A 336 -15.49 -4.43 -11.50
N SER A 337 -15.10 -3.77 -10.41
CA SER A 337 -14.50 -4.41 -9.26
C SER A 337 -14.78 -3.64 -7.97
N GLU A 338 -14.38 -4.20 -6.85
CA GLU A 338 -14.59 -3.65 -5.52
C GLU A 338 -13.38 -3.98 -4.65
N VAL A 339 -12.96 -3.01 -3.84
CA VAL A 339 -12.00 -3.24 -2.75
C VAL A 339 -12.79 -3.31 -1.45
N VAL A 340 -12.70 -4.45 -0.77
CA VAL A 340 -13.25 -4.67 0.57
C VAL A 340 -12.21 -4.20 1.58
N GLY A 341 -12.59 -3.36 2.54
CA GLY A 341 -11.62 -2.68 3.40
C GLY A 341 -10.86 -1.55 2.69
N VAL A 342 -9.54 -1.49 2.90
CA VAL A 342 -8.63 -0.44 2.38
C VAL A 342 -7.57 -1.01 1.42
N VAL A 343 -6.95 -0.14 0.63
CA VAL A 343 -5.88 -0.47 -0.33
C VAL A 343 -4.66 0.46 -0.17
N PRO A 344 -3.41 -0.02 -0.31
CA PRO A 344 -2.23 0.81 -0.20
C PRO A 344 -2.10 1.74 -1.40
N TYR A 345 -1.65 2.97 -1.15
CA TYR A 345 -1.34 3.95 -2.18
C TYR A 345 -0.43 3.39 -3.27
N ASP A 346 0.64 2.67 -2.92
CA ASP A 346 1.56 2.09 -3.90
C ASP A 346 0.86 1.15 -4.90
N ALA A 347 -0.14 0.38 -4.44
CA ALA A 347 -0.90 -0.51 -5.32
C ALA A 347 -1.76 0.30 -6.30
N MET A 348 -2.43 1.36 -5.81
CA MET A 348 -3.23 2.25 -6.63
C MET A 348 -2.39 3.09 -7.60
N GLN A 349 -1.20 3.53 -7.17
CA GLN A 349 -0.24 4.24 -8.01
C GLN A 349 0.23 3.35 -9.17
N GLN A 350 0.62 2.10 -8.86
CA GLN A 350 1.03 1.13 -9.88
C GLN A 350 -0.09 0.85 -10.88
N ALA A 351 -1.32 0.63 -10.39
CA ALA A 351 -2.49 0.42 -11.24
C ALA A 351 -2.77 1.65 -12.14
N GLY A 352 -2.74 2.85 -11.58
CA GLY A 352 -2.96 4.09 -12.32
C GLY A 352 -1.92 4.28 -13.42
N GLN A 353 -0.64 4.12 -13.10
CA GLN A 353 0.46 4.19 -14.07
C GLN A 353 0.36 3.10 -15.13
N PHE A 354 -0.04 1.88 -14.76
CA PHE A 354 -0.27 0.79 -15.71
C PHE A 354 -1.32 1.17 -16.77
N TYR A 355 -2.47 1.67 -16.35
CA TYR A 355 -3.53 2.07 -17.28
C TYR A 355 -3.17 3.33 -18.08
N LEU A 356 -2.50 4.31 -17.47
CA LEU A 356 -1.96 5.49 -18.18
C LEU A 356 -1.02 5.08 -19.32
N LYS A 357 -0.11 4.12 -19.08
CA LYS A 357 0.77 3.58 -20.12
C LYS A 357 0.02 2.91 -21.25
N ARG A 358 -1.00 2.09 -20.93
CA ARG A 358 -1.84 1.45 -21.97
C ARG A 358 -2.61 2.47 -22.81
N MET A 359 -2.99 3.60 -22.22
CA MET A 359 -3.65 4.71 -22.91
C MET A 359 -2.68 5.64 -23.66
N GLN A 360 -1.36 5.38 -23.64
CA GLN A 360 -0.34 6.28 -24.15
C GLN A 360 -0.47 7.70 -23.55
N LYS A 361 -0.73 7.76 -22.24
CA LYS A 361 -0.84 8.98 -21.44
C LYS A 361 0.35 9.10 -20.49
N SER A 362 0.52 10.30 -19.93
CA SER A 362 1.60 10.57 -18.98
C SER A 362 1.40 9.80 -17.68
N THR A 363 2.48 9.22 -17.17
CA THR A 363 2.54 8.61 -15.84
C THR A 363 2.99 9.58 -14.75
N GLY A 364 3.48 10.77 -15.14
CA GLY A 364 3.92 11.84 -14.26
C GLY A 364 2.84 12.90 -14.03
N LEU A 365 1.70 12.46 -13.49
CA LEU A 365 0.58 13.32 -13.10
C LEU A 365 0.54 13.54 -11.59
N PRO A 366 -0.20 14.54 -11.09
CA PRO A 366 -0.48 14.67 -9.66
C PRO A 366 -1.02 13.35 -9.08
N VAL A 367 -0.61 13.04 -7.85
CA VAL A 367 -0.94 11.78 -7.16
C VAL A 367 -2.44 11.43 -7.23
N ARG A 368 -3.31 12.41 -6.97
CA ARG A 368 -4.76 12.20 -6.99
C ARG A 368 -5.28 11.82 -8.38
N ASP A 369 -4.69 12.34 -9.45
CA ASP A 369 -5.10 12.06 -10.83
C ASP A 369 -4.69 10.65 -11.26
N VAL A 370 -3.50 10.20 -10.85
CA VAL A 370 -3.03 8.82 -11.07
C VAL A 370 -3.96 7.83 -10.37
N VAL A 371 -4.28 8.07 -9.09
CA VAL A 371 -5.20 7.21 -8.32
C VAL A 371 -6.61 7.24 -8.91
N THR A 372 -7.10 8.41 -9.32
CA THR A 372 -8.41 8.54 -9.99
C THR A 372 -8.46 7.71 -11.28
N THR A 373 -7.37 7.69 -12.04
CA THR A 373 -7.26 6.85 -13.25
C THR A 373 -7.38 5.37 -12.90
N ALA A 374 -6.71 4.92 -11.84
CA ALA A 374 -6.82 3.54 -11.35
C ALA A 374 -8.27 3.18 -10.98
N VAL A 375 -8.92 4.04 -10.19
CA VAL A 375 -10.32 3.87 -9.75
C VAL A 375 -11.25 3.71 -10.95
N GLN A 376 -11.12 4.57 -11.96
CA GLN A 376 -11.94 4.52 -13.17
C GLN A 376 -11.65 3.28 -14.03
N ALA A 377 -10.39 2.98 -14.30
CA ALA A 377 -10.00 1.90 -15.20
C ALA A 377 -10.29 0.50 -14.63
N MET A 378 -10.21 0.37 -13.31
CA MET A 378 -10.55 -0.86 -12.59
C MET A 378 -12.06 -0.99 -12.33
N GLY A 379 -12.81 0.10 -12.45
CA GLY A 379 -14.24 0.12 -12.18
C GLY A 379 -14.54 -0.08 -10.69
N LEU A 380 -13.76 0.56 -9.79
CA LEU A 380 -13.89 0.38 -8.33
C LEU A 380 -15.19 0.93 -7.74
N ASN A 381 -15.95 1.71 -8.52
CA ASN A 381 -17.25 2.28 -8.13
C ASN A 381 -18.44 1.47 -8.68
N ASP A 382 -18.24 0.22 -9.10
CA ASP A 382 -19.28 -0.55 -9.81
C ASP A 382 -20.45 -0.95 -8.90
N VAL A 383 -20.16 -1.49 -7.71
CA VAL A 383 -21.17 -1.96 -6.75
C VAL A 383 -21.23 -1.16 -5.45
N ALA A 384 -20.18 -0.40 -5.14
CA ALA A 384 -20.07 0.42 -3.94
C ALA A 384 -19.22 1.66 -4.22
N ASP A 385 -19.44 2.75 -3.47
CA ASP A 385 -18.65 3.97 -3.59
C ASP A 385 -17.20 3.75 -3.12
N PHE A 386 -16.25 4.23 -3.93
CA PHE A 386 -14.83 4.24 -3.63
C PHE A 386 -14.36 5.67 -3.30
N ASP A 387 -14.41 6.01 -2.01
CA ASP A 387 -13.88 7.26 -1.48
C ASP A 387 -12.35 7.14 -1.30
N ILE A 388 -11.59 7.80 -2.19
CA ILE A 388 -10.11 7.76 -2.19
C ILE A 388 -9.53 8.14 -0.83
N ASP A 389 -10.10 9.16 -0.16
CA ASP A 389 -9.55 9.70 1.09
C ASP A 389 -9.78 8.76 2.29
N LYS A 390 -10.67 7.77 2.15
CA LYS A 390 -10.95 6.74 3.15
C LYS A 390 -10.34 5.38 2.79
N LYS A 391 -10.43 4.99 1.52
CA LYS A 391 -10.08 3.66 1.04
C LYS A 391 -8.60 3.53 0.68
N VAL A 392 -7.92 4.62 0.32
CA VAL A 392 -6.48 4.56 -0.04
C VAL A 392 -5.61 5.00 1.13
N ILE A 393 -4.85 4.07 1.69
CA ILE A 393 -3.96 4.35 2.82
C ILE A 393 -2.55 4.70 2.35
N GLY A 394 -1.87 5.57 3.10
CA GLY A 394 -0.49 5.95 2.79
C GLY A 394 -0.33 6.90 1.60
N MET A 395 -1.41 7.57 1.18
CA MET A 395 -1.29 8.65 0.19
C MET A 395 -0.35 9.75 0.71
N PRO A 396 0.55 10.27 -0.13
CA PRO A 396 1.35 11.45 0.20
C PRO A 396 0.44 12.62 0.61
N ALA A 397 0.56 13.05 1.87
CA ALA A 397 -0.16 14.21 2.40
C ALA A 397 0.78 15.43 2.44
N GLN A 398 0.22 16.61 2.18
CA GLN A 398 0.91 17.87 2.44
C GLN A 398 0.50 18.37 3.82
N GLU A 399 1.35 18.17 4.83
CA GLU A 399 1.04 18.51 6.24
C GLU A 399 1.48 19.92 6.66
N GLY A 400 2.10 20.69 5.76
CA GLY A 400 2.65 22.01 6.05
C GLY A 400 1.60 23.11 6.22
N VAL A 401 1.78 24.00 7.20
CA VAL A 401 0.85 25.10 7.49
C VAL A 401 0.83 26.13 6.35
N LEU A 402 2.00 26.41 5.78
CA LEU A 402 2.17 27.42 4.74
C LEU A 402 1.62 26.93 3.40
N VAL A 403 1.97 25.71 2.99
CA VAL A 403 1.54 25.15 1.69
C VAL A 403 0.04 24.91 1.60
N ASN A 404 -0.64 24.78 2.74
CA ASN A 404 -2.09 24.64 2.82
C ASN A 404 -2.85 25.97 2.91
N LYS A 405 -2.16 27.13 2.95
CA LYS A 405 -2.83 28.44 2.85
C LYS A 405 -3.31 28.68 1.43
N LYS A 406 -4.38 29.47 1.29
CA LYS A 406 -4.72 30.06 -0.01
C LYS A 406 -3.57 30.96 -0.46
N VAL A 407 -3.36 31.08 -1.77
CA VAL A 407 -2.29 31.90 -2.34
C VAL A 407 -2.33 33.33 -1.79
N THR A 408 -3.52 33.93 -1.67
CA THR A 408 -3.70 35.27 -1.06
C THR A 408 -3.19 35.32 0.37
N ASP A 409 -3.58 34.33 1.19
CA ASP A 409 -3.23 34.29 2.61
C ASP A 409 -1.74 33.99 2.80
N PHE A 410 -1.15 33.19 1.93
CA PHE A 410 0.29 32.91 1.91
C PHE A 410 1.10 34.16 1.54
N VAL A 411 0.68 34.91 0.52
CA VAL A 411 1.33 36.16 0.12
C VAL A 411 1.21 37.21 1.22
N ASP A 412 0.03 37.35 1.84
CA ASP A 412 -0.16 38.23 2.99
C ASP A 412 0.77 37.81 4.14
N GLU A 413 0.85 36.52 4.46
CA GLU A 413 1.74 35.98 5.50
C GLU A 413 3.21 36.36 5.28
N VAL A 414 3.72 36.21 4.06
CA VAL A 414 5.10 36.56 3.69
C VAL A 414 5.38 38.06 3.82
N SER A 415 4.34 38.89 3.74
CA SER A 415 4.44 40.35 3.85
C SER A 415 4.26 40.89 5.28
N ARG A 416 4.00 40.03 6.27
CA ARG A 416 3.82 40.43 7.67
C ARG A 416 5.15 40.82 8.32
N ASP A 417 5.06 41.57 9.41
CA ASP A 417 6.19 41.87 10.31
C ASP A 417 6.55 40.65 11.18
N THR A 418 6.88 39.55 10.52
CA THR A 418 7.28 38.28 11.12
C THR A 418 8.56 37.76 10.45
N PRO A 419 9.51 37.16 11.20
CA PRO A 419 10.78 36.70 10.61
C PRO A 419 10.66 35.52 9.63
N ALA A 420 9.55 34.78 9.67
CA ALA A 420 9.24 33.66 8.78
C ALA A 420 7.72 33.63 8.52
N PRO A 421 7.24 33.16 7.34
CA PRO A 421 8.01 32.63 6.20
C PRO A 421 8.84 33.71 5.49
N GLY A 422 10.01 33.30 4.96
CA GLY A 422 10.99 34.22 4.39
C GLY A 422 11.50 33.81 3.00
N GLY A 423 12.67 34.33 2.63
CA GLY A 423 13.25 34.09 1.30
C GLY A 423 13.55 32.63 0.98
N GLY A 424 13.85 31.78 1.98
CA GLY A 424 14.07 30.35 1.78
C GLY A 424 12.78 29.61 1.40
N SER A 425 11.68 29.92 2.09
CA SER A 425 10.34 29.41 1.80
C SER A 425 9.89 29.79 0.38
N ILE A 426 10.14 31.05 -0.04
CA ILE A 426 9.85 31.50 -1.41
C ILE A 426 10.77 30.85 -2.44
N ALA A 427 12.05 30.64 -2.14
CA ALA A 427 12.97 29.94 -3.03
C ALA A 427 12.53 28.50 -3.31
N ALA A 428 12.03 27.80 -2.27
CA ALA A 428 11.46 26.47 -2.40
C ALA A 428 10.18 26.46 -3.27
N LEU A 429 9.26 27.39 -3.01
CA LEU A 429 8.05 27.54 -3.82
C LEU A 429 8.38 27.86 -5.29
N ALA A 430 9.37 28.73 -5.54
CA ALA A 430 9.79 29.05 -6.89
C ALA A 430 10.30 27.83 -7.65
N GLY A 431 11.13 27.00 -7.01
CA GLY A 431 11.56 25.72 -7.57
C GLY A 431 10.39 24.77 -7.83
N ALA A 432 9.44 24.66 -6.91
CA ALA A 432 8.26 23.80 -7.08
C ALA A 432 7.42 24.21 -8.30
N LEU A 433 7.19 25.52 -8.47
CA LEU A 433 6.49 26.07 -9.64
C LEU A 433 7.28 25.81 -10.93
N GLY A 434 8.61 25.95 -10.89
CA GLY A 434 9.47 25.61 -12.04
C GLY A 434 9.35 24.14 -12.44
N SER A 435 9.31 23.23 -11.45
CA SER A 435 9.12 21.80 -11.69
C SER A 435 7.73 21.49 -12.25
N ALA A 436 6.71 22.17 -11.76
CA ALA A 436 5.35 22.02 -12.26
C ALA A 436 5.22 22.45 -13.73
N LEU A 437 5.88 23.55 -14.13
CA LEU A 437 5.92 24.01 -15.52
C LEU A 437 6.68 23.03 -16.43
N ALA A 438 7.82 22.52 -15.99
CA ALA A 438 8.54 21.47 -16.73
C ALA A 438 7.66 20.23 -16.93
N SER A 439 6.95 19.79 -15.89
CA SER A 439 5.99 18.68 -15.97
C SER A 439 4.85 18.97 -16.95
N MET A 440 4.28 20.18 -16.92
CA MET A 440 3.21 20.60 -17.83
C MET A 440 3.64 20.51 -19.29
N VAL A 441 4.82 21.04 -19.63
CA VAL A 441 5.32 21.04 -21.01
C VAL A 441 5.47 19.63 -21.55
N VAL A 442 6.08 18.70 -20.79
CA VAL A 442 6.22 17.31 -21.23
C VAL A 442 4.87 16.58 -21.27
N ASN A 443 3.96 16.88 -20.33
CA ASN A 443 2.61 16.29 -20.31
C ASN A 443 1.78 16.73 -21.52
N LEU A 444 1.96 17.96 -22.01
CA LEU A 444 1.31 18.47 -23.23
C LEU A 444 1.92 17.92 -24.54
N SER A 445 3.07 17.25 -24.45
CA SER A 445 3.67 16.49 -25.56
C SER A 445 3.13 15.06 -25.61
N ILE A 446 2.95 14.42 -24.45
CA ILE A 446 2.58 13.01 -24.37
C ILE A 446 1.20 12.76 -24.99
N GLY A 447 1.10 11.72 -25.82
CA GLY A 447 -0.14 11.31 -26.50
C GLY A 447 -0.39 12.02 -27.84
N LYS A 448 0.57 12.82 -28.31
CA LYS A 448 0.57 13.34 -29.69
C LYS A 448 1.58 12.54 -30.53
N GLY A 449 1.15 12.09 -31.70
CA GLY A 449 1.93 11.16 -32.54
C GLY A 449 3.35 11.63 -32.91
N GLU A 450 3.60 12.94 -32.98
CA GLU A 450 4.92 13.50 -33.27
C GLU A 450 5.95 13.33 -32.13
N TYR A 451 5.51 12.93 -30.93
CA TYR A 451 6.40 12.66 -29.78
C TYR A 451 6.43 11.18 -29.37
N ASP A 452 5.77 10.28 -30.10
CA ASP A 452 5.68 8.85 -29.72
C ASP A 452 7.06 8.18 -29.59
N THR A 453 8.04 8.58 -30.42
CA THR A 453 9.42 8.08 -30.34
C THR A 453 10.16 8.51 -29.06
N ARG A 454 9.61 9.50 -28.34
CA ARG A 454 10.14 10.08 -27.10
C ARG A 454 9.21 9.83 -25.90
N TYR A 455 8.19 8.98 -26.06
CA TYR A 455 7.16 8.73 -25.04
C TYR A 455 7.76 8.37 -23.67
N ASP A 456 8.68 7.41 -23.63
CA ASP A 456 9.28 6.94 -22.38
C ASP A 456 10.12 8.03 -21.69
N GLU A 457 10.89 8.81 -22.47
CA GLU A 457 11.71 9.91 -21.95
C GLU A 457 10.84 11.04 -21.39
N LEU A 458 9.75 11.37 -22.07
CA LEU A 458 8.78 12.35 -21.61
C LEU A 458 8.08 11.90 -20.32
N CYS A 459 7.68 10.63 -20.23
CA CYS A 459 7.06 10.07 -19.02
C CYS A 459 8.03 10.07 -17.84
N GLN A 460 9.28 9.64 -18.03
CA GLN A 460 10.32 9.68 -17.00
C GLN A 460 10.60 11.12 -16.52
N THR A 461 10.61 12.08 -17.45
CA THR A 461 10.77 13.50 -17.12
C THR A 461 9.60 14.02 -16.30
N ALA A 462 8.37 13.67 -16.68
CA ALA A 462 7.16 14.04 -15.96
C ALA A 462 7.14 13.46 -14.53
N GLU A 463 7.48 12.19 -14.36
CA GLU A 463 7.56 11.53 -13.06
C GLU A 463 8.60 12.20 -12.16
N ARG A 464 9.80 12.47 -12.69
CA ARG A 464 10.86 13.16 -11.94
C ARG A 464 10.46 14.58 -11.58
N ALA A 465 9.73 15.28 -12.45
CA ALA A 465 9.21 16.61 -12.18
C ALA A 465 8.18 16.61 -11.04
N GLN A 466 7.31 15.60 -10.94
CA GLN A 466 6.39 15.47 -9.81
C GLN A 466 7.14 15.23 -8.49
N ILE A 467 8.17 14.37 -8.50
CA ILE A 467 9.01 14.11 -7.32
C ILE A 467 9.67 15.40 -6.81
N LEU A 468 10.37 16.13 -7.68
CA LEU A 468 11.06 17.37 -7.31
C LEU A 468 10.07 18.44 -6.85
N LYS A 469 8.91 18.55 -7.52
CA LYS A 469 7.83 19.45 -7.12
C LYS A 469 7.39 19.15 -5.68
N ASP A 470 7.10 17.89 -5.34
CA ASP A 470 6.62 17.52 -4.01
C ASP A 470 7.72 17.62 -2.93
N GLU A 471 9.00 17.40 -3.28
CA GLU A 471 10.14 17.68 -2.39
C GLU A 471 10.28 19.19 -2.08
N LEU A 472 10.14 20.04 -3.10
CA LEU A 472 10.25 21.48 -2.97
C LEU A 472 9.05 22.09 -2.25
N ILE A 473 7.84 21.57 -2.45
CA ILE A 473 6.66 21.97 -1.66
C ILE A 473 6.90 21.68 -0.17
N ARG A 474 7.40 20.49 0.19
CA ARG A 474 7.75 20.18 1.59
C ARG A 474 8.83 21.11 2.15
N ALA A 475 9.75 21.57 1.31
CA ALA A 475 10.81 22.49 1.72
C ALA A 475 10.30 23.90 2.08
N VAL A 476 9.09 24.30 1.65
CA VAL A 476 8.49 25.61 1.99
C VAL A 476 8.30 25.72 3.51
N ASP A 477 7.65 24.74 4.12
CA ASP A 477 7.45 24.71 5.58
C ASP A 477 8.73 24.35 6.33
N ALA A 478 9.55 23.43 5.79
CA ALA A 478 10.79 23.01 6.43
C ALA A 478 11.78 24.17 6.66
N ASP A 479 11.78 25.19 5.78
CA ASP A 479 12.58 26.41 5.95
C ASP A 479 12.15 27.20 7.19
N THR A 480 10.84 27.37 7.36
CA THR A 480 10.27 28.07 8.52
C THR A 480 10.49 27.27 9.81
N GLU A 481 10.35 25.94 9.75
CA GLU A 481 10.62 25.04 10.88
C GLU A 481 12.10 25.09 11.31
N ALA A 482 13.04 25.01 10.38
CA ALA A 482 14.46 25.08 10.66
C ALA A 482 14.87 26.44 11.27
N PHE A 483 14.24 27.55 10.83
CA PHE A 483 14.44 28.85 11.46
C PHE A 483 13.89 28.88 12.90
N ASN A 484 12.73 28.29 13.13
CA ASN A 484 12.11 28.22 14.46
C ASN A 484 12.98 27.41 15.45
N GLU A 485 13.72 26.40 15.01
CA GLU A 485 14.69 25.67 15.84
C GLU A 485 15.79 26.59 16.39
N VAL A 486 16.31 27.51 15.57
CA VAL A 486 17.31 28.51 15.99
C VAL A 486 16.71 29.41 17.08
N ILE A 487 15.50 29.93 16.85
CA ILE A 487 14.79 30.79 17.82
C ILE A 487 14.50 30.04 19.12
N ALA A 488 14.08 28.78 19.05
CA ALA A 488 13.86 27.93 20.22
C ALA A 488 15.14 27.76 21.04
N GLY A 489 16.28 27.46 20.39
CA GLY A 489 17.59 27.40 21.03
C GLY A 489 17.96 28.73 21.71
N LEU A 490 17.69 29.86 21.06
CA LEU A 490 17.93 31.20 21.62
C LEU A 490 17.03 31.54 22.82
N ARG A 491 15.91 30.84 23.03
CA ARG A 491 14.98 31.04 24.16
C ARG A 491 15.24 30.14 25.36
N MET A 492 16.13 29.15 25.24
CA MET A 492 16.44 28.20 26.33
C MET A 492 17.02 28.89 27.59
N ALA A 493 16.82 28.30 28.77
CA ALA A 493 17.40 28.80 30.03
C ALA A 493 18.93 28.93 29.96
N LYS A 494 19.50 29.83 30.78
CA LYS A 494 20.92 30.23 30.68
C LYS A 494 21.58 30.44 32.03
N ASP A 495 21.03 29.85 33.08
CA ASP A 495 21.36 30.18 34.47
C ASP A 495 22.44 29.25 35.07
N THR A 496 22.59 28.04 34.52
CA THR A 496 23.58 27.04 34.95
C THR A 496 24.56 26.67 33.83
N ALA A 497 25.72 26.12 34.19
CA ALA A 497 26.73 25.68 33.23
C ALA A 497 26.19 24.57 32.30
N GLU A 498 25.39 23.66 32.84
CA GLU A 498 24.70 22.60 32.10
C GLU A 498 23.70 23.19 31.10
N GLN A 499 22.89 24.16 31.53
CA GLN A 499 21.94 24.84 30.64
C GLN A 499 22.65 25.61 29.53
N LEU A 500 23.77 26.30 29.83
CA LEU A 500 24.56 27.01 28.82
C LEU A 500 25.13 26.06 27.76
N ALA A 501 25.60 24.87 28.18
CA ALA A 501 26.11 23.85 27.25
C ALA A 501 25.00 23.29 26.34
N VAL A 502 23.84 22.93 26.91
CA VAL A 502 22.69 22.42 26.14
C VAL A 502 22.18 23.50 25.18
N ARG A 503 22.04 24.73 25.65
CA ARG A 503 21.63 25.89 24.85
C ARG A 503 22.59 26.13 23.68
N ALA A 504 23.91 26.15 23.93
CA ALA A 504 24.91 26.37 22.89
C ALA A 504 24.86 25.27 21.82
N LYS A 505 24.68 24.01 22.23
CA LYS A 505 24.51 22.88 21.31
C LYS A 505 23.24 23.04 20.46
N ALA A 506 22.10 23.31 21.09
CA ALA A 506 20.82 23.48 20.40
C ALA A 506 20.85 24.60 19.35
N ILE A 507 21.49 25.74 19.67
CA ILE A 507 21.66 26.84 18.71
C ILE A 507 22.54 26.42 17.53
N GLN A 508 23.64 25.70 17.77
CA GLN A 508 24.52 25.23 16.71
C GLN A 508 23.85 24.18 15.81
N ASP A 509 23.11 23.24 16.40
CA ASP A 509 22.33 22.26 15.66
C ASP A 509 21.24 22.95 14.82
N GLY A 510 20.57 23.97 15.37
CA GLY A 510 19.61 24.81 14.65
C GLY A 510 20.23 25.53 13.45
N TYR A 511 21.40 26.18 13.60
CA TYR A 511 22.07 26.82 12.46
C TYR A 511 22.53 25.83 11.38
N LYS A 512 22.96 24.62 11.77
CA LYS A 512 23.24 23.55 10.80
C LYS A 512 21.97 23.14 10.05
N SER A 513 20.85 23.02 10.74
CA SER A 513 19.52 22.75 10.15
C SER A 513 19.13 23.85 9.15
N ALA A 514 19.20 25.11 9.58
CA ALA A 514 18.89 26.31 8.78
C ALA A 514 19.83 26.54 7.59
N ALA A 515 21.02 25.91 7.57
CA ALA A 515 21.89 25.88 6.40
C ALA A 515 21.63 24.67 5.48
N LYS A 516 21.28 23.51 6.04
CA LYS A 516 21.01 22.27 5.28
C LYS A 516 19.74 22.36 4.46
N VAL A 517 18.65 22.90 5.02
CA VAL A 517 17.37 22.99 4.31
C VAL A 517 17.50 23.83 3.02
N PRO A 518 18.06 25.05 3.04
CA PRO A 518 18.27 25.82 1.82
C PRO A 518 19.28 25.18 0.87
N LEU A 519 20.32 24.49 1.35
CA LEU A 519 21.21 23.76 0.44
C LEU A 519 20.43 22.70 -0.34
N HIS A 520 19.58 21.93 0.35
CA HIS A 520 18.74 20.93 -0.30
C HIS A 520 17.80 21.57 -1.32
N THR A 521 17.17 22.68 -0.98
CA THR A 521 16.35 23.47 -1.90
C THR A 521 17.14 23.88 -3.14
N ALA A 522 18.38 24.38 -2.98
CA ALA A 522 19.23 24.76 -4.12
C ALA A 522 19.55 23.56 -5.03
N GLU A 523 19.89 22.40 -4.44
CA GLU A 523 20.15 21.16 -5.19
C GLU A 523 18.90 20.69 -5.97
N ARG A 524 17.71 20.76 -5.36
CA ARG A 524 16.45 20.41 -6.03
C ARG A 524 16.10 21.39 -7.13
N CYS A 525 16.23 22.69 -6.90
CA CYS A 525 16.03 23.70 -7.95
C CYS A 525 17.04 23.53 -9.11
N ARG A 526 18.28 23.13 -8.83
CA ARG A 526 19.26 22.81 -9.87
C ARG A 526 18.79 21.62 -10.71
N ALA A 527 18.27 20.57 -10.09
CA ALA A 527 17.69 19.44 -10.81
C ALA A 527 16.45 19.83 -11.62
N VAL A 528 15.61 20.75 -11.12
CA VAL A 528 14.46 21.30 -11.88
C VAL A 528 14.94 22.04 -13.13
N LEU A 529 16.04 22.77 -13.06
CA LEU A 529 16.60 23.47 -14.20
C LEU A 529 17.04 22.49 -15.31
N ASP A 530 17.56 21.31 -14.95
CA ASP A 530 17.84 20.24 -15.92
C ASP A 530 16.54 19.71 -16.55
N LEU A 531 15.46 19.55 -15.79
CA LEU A 531 14.16 19.15 -16.34
C LEU A 531 13.59 20.19 -17.30
N CYS A 532 13.76 21.48 -17.00
CA CYS A 532 13.36 22.56 -17.90
C CYS A 532 14.16 22.51 -19.21
N LYS A 533 15.46 22.19 -19.15
CA LYS A 533 16.28 21.98 -20.34
C LYS A 533 15.75 20.85 -21.20
N ILE A 534 15.47 19.69 -20.59
CA ILE A 534 14.89 18.54 -21.28
C ILE A 534 13.54 18.94 -21.90
N ALA A 535 12.65 19.57 -21.15
CA ALA A 535 11.34 20.00 -21.61
C ALA A 535 11.41 20.91 -22.86
N VAL A 536 12.40 21.81 -22.95
CA VAL A 536 12.60 22.66 -24.13
C VAL A 536 13.23 21.90 -25.32
N ASP A 537 14.01 20.85 -25.06
CA ASP A 537 14.66 20.08 -26.13
C ASP A 537 13.72 19.04 -26.77
N ILE A 538 12.91 18.37 -25.95
CA ILE A 538 12.09 17.23 -26.39
C ILE A 538 10.58 17.47 -26.32
N GLY A 539 10.16 18.53 -25.63
CA GLY A 539 8.76 18.85 -25.40
C GLY A 539 8.10 19.59 -26.54
N ASN A 540 6.86 20.01 -26.30
CA ASN A 540 5.99 20.61 -27.29
C ASN A 540 6.41 22.06 -27.56
N GLU A 541 6.80 22.33 -28.81
CA GLU A 541 7.34 23.64 -29.20
C GLU A 541 6.37 24.79 -28.90
N ALA A 542 5.06 24.57 -29.03
CA ALA A 542 4.03 25.58 -28.82
C ALA A 542 3.89 26.06 -27.36
N VAL A 543 4.49 25.34 -26.39
CA VAL A 543 4.43 25.67 -24.95
C VAL A 543 5.83 25.74 -24.33
N MET A 544 6.89 25.85 -25.14
CA MET A 544 8.27 25.96 -24.63
C MET A 544 8.49 27.21 -23.77
N SER A 545 7.73 28.27 -23.99
CA SER A 545 7.76 29.48 -23.15
C SER A 545 7.48 29.16 -21.68
N ASP A 546 6.61 28.18 -21.39
CA ASP A 546 6.31 27.75 -20.03
C ASP A 546 7.52 27.09 -19.34
N ALA A 547 8.29 26.27 -20.07
CA ALA A 547 9.55 25.72 -19.56
C ALA A 547 10.64 26.80 -19.42
N GLY A 548 10.60 27.84 -20.26
CA GLY A 548 11.42 29.04 -20.11
C GLY A 548 11.15 29.78 -18.79
N VAL A 549 9.87 30.02 -18.46
CA VAL A 549 9.48 30.57 -17.16
C VAL A 549 9.89 29.63 -16.02
N GLY A 550 9.71 28.32 -16.21
CA GLY A 550 10.13 27.33 -15.21
C GLY A 550 11.63 27.38 -14.90
N ALA A 551 12.47 27.58 -15.92
CA ALA A 551 13.91 27.74 -15.75
C ALA A 551 14.27 29.01 -14.96
N LEU A 552 13.61 30.14 -15.23
CA LEU A 552 13.81 31.38 -14.47
C LEU A 552 13.41 31.21 -12.99
N MET A 553 12.28 30.54 -12.74
CA MET A 553 11.81 30.25 -11.39
C MET A 553 12.76 29.34 -10.62
N ALA A 554 13.26 28.28 -11.28
CA ALA A 554 14.27 27.39 -10.70
C ALA A 554 15.57 28.16 -10.40
N TYR A 555 16.04 29.01 -11.31
CA TYR A 555 17.24 29.82 -11.11
C TYR A 555 17.10 30.82 -9.95
N ALA A 556 15.95 31.51 -9.86
CA ALA A 556 15.63 32.36 -8.72
C ALA A 556 15.60 31.57 -7.40
N GLY A 557 15.05 30.36 -7.42
CA GLY A 557 15.08 29.41 -6.30
C GLY A 557 16.51 29.05 -5.88
N ILE A 558 17.40 28.72 -6.82
CA ILE A 558 18.83 28.44 -6.54
C ILE A 558 19.50 29.65 -5.89
N GLN A 559 19.32 30.84 -6.46
CA GLN A 559 19.87 32.09 -5.91
C GLN A 559 19.39 32.37 -4.49
N GLY A 560 18.07 32.36 -4.28
CA GLY A 560 17.47 32.62 -2.98
C GLY A 560 17.92 31.60 -1.93
N ALA A 561 17.95 30.32 -2.29
CA ALA A 561 18.39 29.26 -1.41
C ALA A 561 19.88 29.38 -1.04
N ILE A 562 20.77 29.64 -2.00
CA ILE A 562 22.21 29.87 -1.74
C ILE A 562 22.43 31.09 -0.83
N HIS A 563 21.65 32.16 -0.97
CA HIS A 563 21.73 33.31 -0.05
C HIS A 563 21.34 32.90 1.38
N ASN A 564 20.31 32.07 1.54
CA ASN A 564 19.90 31.54 2.85
C ASN A 564 20.92 30.55 3.44
N VAL A 565 21.65 29.79 2.62
CA VAL A 565 22.83 29.04 3.11
C VAL A 565 23.87 30.02 3.64
N ARG A 566 24.30 30.98 2.81
CA ARG A 566 25.40 31.90 3.09
C ARG A 566 25.17 32.76 4.34
N ILE A 567 23.94 33.18 4.62
CA ILE A 567 23.64 33.99 5.80
C ILE A 567 23.74 33.20 7.11
N ASN A 568 23.51 31.88 7.08
CA ASN A 568 23.58 31.02 8.26
C ASN A 568 25.00 30.52 8.57
N LEU A 569 25.87 30.37 7.56
CA LEU A 569 27.24 29.83 7.75
C LEU A 569 28.10 30.61 8.77
N PRO A 570 28.13 31.96 8.81
CA PRO A 570 28.92 32.70 9.79
C PRO A 570 28.54 32.42 11.25
N HIS A 571 27.34 31.90 11.50
CA HIS A 571 26.85 31.57 12.84
C HIS A 571 27.17 30.12 13.26
N THR A 572 27.70 29.30 12.34
CA THR A 572 28.07 27.90 12.58
C THR A 572 29.56 27.79 12.89
N LYS A 573 29.90 27.21 14.04
CA LYS A 573 31.29 27.05 14.53
C LYS A 573 32.00 25.82 13.97
N ASP A 574 31.26 24.86 13.44
CA ASP A 574 31.81 23.64 12.84
C ASP A 574 32.46 23.97 11.49
N GLU A 575 33.77 24.17 11.49
CA GLU A 575 34.54 24.57 10.30
C GLU A 575 34.48 23.53 9.18
N ALA A 576 34.44 22.24 9.52
CA ALA A 576 34.35 21.16 8.54
C ALA A 576 32.99 21.22 7.81
N PHE A 577 31.90 21.41 8.57
CA PHE A 577 30.58 21.63 8.00
C PHE A 577 30.51 22.90 7.14
N VAL A 578 31.09 24.01 7.59
CA VAL A 578 31.10 25.27 6.81
C VAL A 578 31.89 25.10 5.50
N ALA A 579 33.03 24.42 5.54
CA ALA A 579 33.83 24.13 4.34
C ALA A 579 33.06 23.22 3.36
N GLU A 580 32.39 22.18 3.86
CA GLU A 580 31.53 21.30 3.06
C GLU A 580 30.41 22.11 2.37
N MET A 581 29.68 22.94 3.12
CA MET A 581 28.59 23.76 2.58
C MET A 581 29.09 24.75 1.51
N LYS A 582 30.20 25.43 1.77
CA LYS A 582 30.83 26.35 0.79
C LYS A 582 31.26 25.63 -0.47
N SER A 583 31.81 24.41 -0.35
CA SER A 583 32.20 23.59 -1.50
C SER A 583 30.99 23.23 -2.36
N LYS A 584 29.88 22.78 -1.73
CA LYS A 584 28.66 22.39 -2.46
C LYS A 584 28.00 23.56 -3.21
N ILE A 585 28.05 24.78 -2.67
CA ILE A 585 27.48 25.97 -3.35
C ILE A 585 28.46 26.68 -4.31
N GLY A 586 29.75 26.32 -4.30
CA GLY A 586 30.84 27.12 -4.87
C GLY A 586 30.70 27.46 -6.36
N ASN A 587 30.22 26.50 -7.16
CA ASN A 587 30.03 26.67 -8.61
C ASN A 587 28.57 26.59 -9.06
N MET A 588 27.67 26.09 -8.20
CA MET A 588 26.27 25.83 -8.53
C MET A 588 25.58 27.05 -9.15
N LEU A 589 25.88 28.26 -8.66
CA LEU A 589 25.26 29.48 -9.16
C LEU A 589 25.72 29.87 -10.57
N ALA A 590 27.00 29.68 -10.88
CA ALA A 590 27.55 30.00 -12.20
C ALA A 590 27.03 29.01 -13.26
N GLU A 591 27.08 27.72 -12.94
CA GLU A 591 26.55 26.65 -13.79
C GLU A 591 25.05 26.79 -14.02
N ALA A 592 24.28 27.11 -12.97
CA ALA A 592 22.84 27.34 -13.10
C ALA A 592 22.53 28.58 -13.94
N LYS A 593 23.35 29.63 -13.86
CA LYS A 593 23.18 30.84 -14.68
C LYS A 593 23.38 30.49 -16.16
N GLU A 594 24.49 29.85 -16.49
CA GLU A 594 24.81 29.47 -17.86
C GLU A 594 23.73 28.56 -18.45
N LEU A 595 23.26 27.57 -17.70
CA LEU A 595 22.19 26.68 -18.15
C LEU A 595 20.87 27.45 -18.35
N CYS A 596 20.49 28.33 -17.42
CA CYS A 596 19.28 29.14 -17.55
C CYS A 596 19.34 30.04 -18.78
N GLU A 597 20.47 30.73 -19.01
CA GLU A 597 20.68 31.56 -20.20
C GLU A 597 20.60 30.75 -21.49
N GLY A 598 21.15 29.53 -21.50
CA GLY A 598 21.04 28.60 -22.63
C GLY A 598 19.59 28.18 -22.93
N ILE A 599 18.80 27.93 -21.89
CA ILE A 599 17.36 27.62 -22.02
C ILE A 599 16.61 28.84 -22.57
N GLN A 600 16.82 30.04 -22.01
CA GLN A 600 16.17 31.26 -22.50
C GLN A 600 16.52 31.54 -23.96
N ALA A 601 17.80 31.40 -24.34
CA ALA A 601 18.22 31.59 -25.72
C ALA A 601 17.62 30.56 -26.69
N ARG A 602 17.23 29.37 -26.22
CA ARG A 602 16.50 28.38 -27.04
C ARG A 602 15.03 28.77 -27.17
N VAL A 603 14.39 29.21 -26.09
CA VAL A 603 13.00 29.70 -26.10
C VAL A 603 12.86 30.92 -27.02
N GLU A 604 13.76 31.91 -26.91
CA GLU A 604 13.72 33.10 -27.77
C GLU A 604 13.92 32.79 -29.26
N ARG A 605 14.63 31.70 -29.60
CA ARG A 605 14.77 31.26 -31.00
C ARG A 605 13.50 30.61 -31.56
N SER A 606 12.52 30.32 -30.72
CA SER A 606 11.26 29.65 -31.08
C SER A 606 10.04 30.56 -31.06
N LEU A 607 10.19 31.77 -30.51
CA LEU A 607 9.22 32.87 -30.60
C LEU A 607 9.38 33.59 -31.93
#